data_AF-A0A5N7ZRA0-F1
#
_entry.id   AF-A0A5N7ZRA0-F1
#
_cell.length_a   1.000
_cell.length_b   1.000
_cell.length_c   1.000
_cell.angle_alpha   90.00
_cell.angle_beta   90.00
_cell.angle_gamma   90.00
#
_symmetry.space_group_name_H-M   'P 1'
#
loop_
_entity.id
_entity.type
_entity.pdbx_description
1 polymer ?
#
loop_
_entity_poly.entity_id
_entity_poly.type
_entity_poly.pdbx_seq_one_letter_code
_entity_poly.pdbx_strand_id
1 'polypeptide(L)'
;MIGYVIRRLLYGVLILIGVNLFTFILFFAVNTPDDMARLAIGGQRVSQEAVDKWKAERGYDKPLFINGQADGMARLTDTVFYQRSVPLLAMDFGASDGGRDIGREIQTRMGPSLALAVPTFILGLFVSIVFSLTLVYFRATRL
;
A
#
# COMPACT_ATOMS: atom_id res chain seq x y z
N MET A 1 -25.26 -13.04 13.12
CA MET A 1 -23.82 -13.23 12.85
C MET A 1 -23.46 -13.10 11.37
N ILE A 2 -24.08 -13.84 10.44
CA ILE A 2 -23.73 -13.78 9.00
C ILE A 2 -23.86 -12.36 8.40
N GLY A 3 -24.94 -11.63 8.68
CA GLY A 3 -25.14 -10.26 8.18
C GLY A 3 -24.15 -9.24 8.75
N TYR A 4 -23.66 -9.47 9.97
CA TYR A 4 -22.58 -8.65 10.56
C TYR A 4 -21.26 -8.90 9.83
N VAL A 5 -20.93 -10.17 9.56
CA VAL A 5 -19.71 -10.54 8.81
C VAL A 5 -19.73 -9.93 7.41
N ILE A 6 -20.85 -10.07 6.67
CA ILE A 6 -21.00 -9.49 5.33
C ILE A 6 -20.79 -7.97 5.36
N ARG A 7 -21.45 -7.26 6.29
CA ARG A 7 -21.30 -5.82 6.43
C ARG A 7 -19.84 -5.42 6.74
N ARG A 8 -19.17 -6.18 7.60
CA ARG A 8 -17.75 -5.97 7.95
C ARG A 8 -16.83 -6.18 6.75
N LEU A 9 -17.09 -7.21 5.93
CA LEU A 9 -16.32 -7.47 4.70
C LEU A 9 -16.52 -6.35 3.68
N LEU A 10 -17.75 -5.87 3.50
CA LEU A 10 -18.04 -4.73 2.62
C LEU A 10 -17.31 -3.46 3.07
N TYR A 11 -17.30 -3.17 4.37
CA TYR A 11 -16.49 -2.07 4.91
C TYR A 11 -15.00 -2.27 4.66
N GLY A 12 -14.50 -3.51 4.79
CA GLY A 12 -13.12 -3.85 4.44
C GLY A 12 -12.78 -3.51 2.99
N VAL A 13 -13.64 -3.89 2.04
CA VAL A 13 -13.46 -3.56 0.62
C VAL A 13 -13.45 -2.05 0.38
N LEU A 14 -14.40 -1.31 0.97
CA LEU A 14 -14.44 0.14 0.84
C LEU A 14 -13.19 0.81 1.43
N ILE A 15 -12.70 0.33 2.57
CA ILE A 15 -11.46 0.81 3.17
C ILE A 15 -10.26 0.50 2.27
N LEU A 16 -10.16 -0.69 1.70
CA LEU A 16 -9.07 -1.05 0.78
C LEU A 16 -9.03 -0.13 -0.44
N ILE A 17 -10.18 0.14 -1.05
CA ILE A 17 -10.29 1.09 -2.17
C ILE A 17 -9.86 2.50 -1.73
N GLY A 18 -10.33 2.97 -0.57
CA GLY A 18 -9.99 4.28 -0.04
C GLY A 18 -8.51 4.45 0.26
N VAL A 19 -7.90 3.45 0.93
CA VAL A 19 -6.46 3.45 1.23
C VAL A 19 -5.64 3.39 -0.05
N ASN A 20 -6.03 2.54 -1.01
CA ASN A 20 -5.35 2.43 -2.31
C ASN A 20 -5.40 3.74 -3.11
N LEU A 21 -6.54 4.42 -3.11
CA LEU A 21 -6.67 5.75 -3.72
C LEU A 21 -5.80 6.78 -2.99
N PHE A 22 -5.81 6.77 -1.66
CA PHE A 22 -5.02 7.71 -0.86
C PHE A 22 -3.51 7.50 -1.04
N THR A 23 -3.05 6.25 -1.02
CA THR A 23 -1.65 5.92 -1.30
C THR A 23 -1.27 6.34 -2.72
N PHE A 24 -2.13 6.10 -3.71
CA PHE A 24 -1.88 6.59 -5.07
C PHE A 24 -1.71 8.10 -5.11
N ILE A 25 -2.58 8.88 -4.45
CA ILE A 25 -2.46 10.34 -4.41
C ILE A 25 -1.14 10.76 -3.76
N LEU A 26 -0.77 10.16 -2.63
CA LEU A 26 0.49 10.48 -1.95
C LEU A 26 1.71 10.12 -2.80
N PHE A 27 1.67 9.00 -3.51
CA PHE A 27 2.79 8.57 -4.32
C PHE A 27 2.84 9.30 -5.65
N PHE A 28 1.75 9.56 -6.36
CA PHE A 28 1.81 10.06 -7.74
C PHE A 28 1.40 11.52 -7.91
N ALA A 29 0.55 12.06 -7.02
CA ALA A 29 0.17 13.47 -7.08
C ALA A 29 1.07 14.34 -6.20
N VAL A 30 1.47 13.84 -5.02
CA VAL A 30 2.34 14.58 -4.09
C VAL A 30 3.83 14.35 -4.41
N ASN A 31 4.25 13.09 -4.58
CA ASN A 31 5.61 12.77 -5.03
C ASN A 31 5.62 12.58 -6.55
N THR A 32 5.66 13.68 -7.31
CA THR A 32 5.49 13.60 -8.77
C THR A 32 6.43 12.56 -9.42
N PRO A 33 6.02 11.92 -10.53
CA PRO A 33 6.87 10.95 -11.22
C PRO A 33 8.26 11.49 -11.62
N ASP A 34 8.38 12.81 -11.80
CA ASP A 34 9.65 13.49 -12.03
C ASP A 34 10.59 13.39 -10.82
N ASP A 35 10.04 13.53 -9.61
CA ASP A 35 10.82 13.38 -8.37
C ASP A 35 11.25 11.93 -8.17
N MET A 36 10.38 10.97 -8.49
CA MET A 36 10.74 9.55 -8.49
C MET A 36 11.88 9.25 -9.46
N ALA A 37 11.80 9.77 -10.69
CA ALA A 37 12.83 9.60 -11.70
C ALA A 37 14.16 10.21 -11.26
N ARG A 38 14.13 11.43 -10.72
CA ARG A 38 15.33 12.11 -10.19
C ARG A 38 15.98 11.29 -9.07
N LEU A 39 15.19 10.79 -8.13
CA LEU A 39 15.68 9.95 -7.03
C LEU A 39 16.26 8.61 -7.54
N ALA A 40 15.65 8.02 -8.55
CA ALA A 40 16.08 6.73 -9.11
C ALA A 40 17.39 6.84 -9.93
N ILE A 41 17.61 7.95 -10.65
CA ILE A 41 18.73 8.12 -11.58
C ILE A 41 19.99 8.68 -10.89
N GLY A 42 19.85 9.45 -9.80
CA GLY A 42 21.02 9.93 -9.04
C GLY A 42 20.92 11.34 -8.45
N GLY A 43 19.73 11.92 -8.31
CA GLY A 43 19.49 13.15 -7.55
C GLY A 43 19.55 14.45 -8.37
N GLN A 44 20.22 15.47 -7.83
CA GLN A 44 20.02 16.89 -8.21
C GLN A 44 20.49 17.30 -9.62
N ARG A 45 21.34 16.52 -10.30
CA ARG A 45 21.93 16.88 -11.60
C ARG A 45 21.56 15.89 -12.71
N VAL A 46 20.29 15.53 -12.78
CA VAL A 46 19.75 14.66 -13.84
C VAL A 46 19.21 15.54 -14.96
N SER A 47 19.55 15.23 -16.22
CA SER A 47 19.00 15.94 -17.39
C SER A 47 17.51 15.63 -17.53
N GLN A 48 16.75 16.61 -18.02
CA GLN A 48 15.31 16.41 -18.24
C GLN A 48 15.04 15.25 -19.22
N GLU A 49 15.90 15.09 -20.24
CA GLU A 49 15.85 13.96 -21.17
C GLU A 49 15.97 12.59 -20.48
N ALA A 50 16.81 12.48 -19.46
CA ALA A 50 16.95 11.23 -18.70
C ALA A 50 15.71 10.95 -17.84
N VAL A 51 15.10 12.00 -17.28
CA VAL A 51 13.82 11.90 -16.53
C VAL A 51 12.70 11.44 -17.45
N ASP A 52 12.56 12.05 -18.62
CA ASP A 52 11.49 11.74 -19.56
C ASP A 52 11.66 10.33 -20.14
N LYS A 53 12.90 9.93 -20.45
CA LYS A 53 13.22 8.55 -20.86
C LYS A 53 12.85 7.53 -19.77
N TRP A 54 13.20 7.81 -18.52
CA TRP A 54 12.87 6.93 -17.39
C TRP A 54 11.36 6.79 -17.17
N LYS A 55 10.61 7.89 -17.30
CA LYS A 55 9.14 7.87 -17.22
C LYS A 55 8.52 7.07 -18.36
N ALA A 56 9.01 7.25 -19.59
CA ALA A 56 8.52 6.53 -20.75
C ALA A 56 8.76 5.01 -20.63
N GLU A 57 9.96 4.60 -20.24
CA GLU A 57 10.33 3.18 -20.04
C GLU A 57 9.47 2.48 -18.97
N ARG A 58 9.05 3.23 -17.93
CA ARG A 58 8.25 2.69 -16.81
C ARG A 58 6.75 3.00 -16.92
N GLY A 59 6.30 3.65 -17.99
CA GLY A 59 4.89 3.99 -18.22
C GLY A 59 4.34 5.09 -17.29
N TYR A 60 5.22 5.90 -16.69
CA TYR A 60 4.85 7.04 -15.84
C TYR A 60 4.60 8.34 -16.62
N ASP A 61 4.74 8.30 -17.95
CA ASP A 61 4.41 9.42 -18.85
C ASP A 61 2.89 9.58 -19.10
N LYS A 62 2.08 8.75 -18.45
CA LYS A 62 0.62 8.72 -18.63
C LYS A 62 -0.09 9.67 -17.67
N PRO A 63 -1.29 10.16 -18.03
CA PRO A 63 -2.10 10.93 -17.11
C PRO A 63 -2.53 10.10 -15.90
N LEU A 64 -2.70 10.77 -14.75
CA LEU A 64 -2.91 10.11 -13.46
C LEU A 64 -4.25 9.35 -13.40
N PHE A 65 -5.36 10.00 -13.79
CA PHE A 65 -6.72 9.47 -13.59
C PHE A 65 -7.56 9.37 -14.86
N ILE A 66 -7.38 10.29 -15.82
CA ILE A 66 -8.17 10.33 -17.05
C ILE A 66 -7.24 10.68 -18.20
N ASN A 67 -7.22 9.84 -19.24
CA ASN A 67 -6.51 10.12 -20.46
C ASN A 67 -7.41 10.83 -21.47
N GLY A 68 -7.21 12.14 -21.63
CA GLY A 68 -7.96 12.96 -22.58
C GLY A 68 -7.58 12.74 -24.05
N GLN A 69 -6.43 12.09 -24.32
CA GLN A 69 -5.94 11.83 -25.67
C GLN A 69 -6.35 10.45 -26.22
N ALA A 70 -6.76 9.54 -25.33
CA ALA A 70 -7.25 8.21 -25.72
C ALA A 70 -8.75 8.24 -26.05
N ASP A 71 -9.23 7.24 -26.80
CA ASP A 71 -10.65 7.11 -27.13
C ASP A 71 -11.30 5.87 -26.50
N GLY A 72 -12.61 5.97 -26.22
CA GLY A 72 -13.39 4.88 -25.62
C GLY A 72 -12.95 4.51 -24.20
N MET A 73 -12.88 3.20 -23.92
CA MET A 73 -12.48 2.67 -22.60
C MET A 73 -11.01 2.97 -22.24
N ALA A 74 -10.18 3.25 -23.24
CA ALA A 74 -8.78 3.61 -23.02
C ALA A 74 -8.62 4.93 -22.24
N ARG A 75 -9.63 5.81 -22.22
CA ARG A 75 -9.62 7.02 -21.38
C ARG A 75 -9.47 6.74 -19.89
N LEU A 76 -9.97 5.60 -19.43
CA LEU A 76 -9.94 5.21 -18.02
C LEU A 76 -8.83 4.19 -17.73
N THR A 77 -8.58 3.27 -18.66
CA THR A 77 -7.60 2.20 -18.47
C THR A 77 -6.16 2.61 -18.80
N ASP A 78 -5.97 3.59 -19.68
CA ASP A 78 -4.64 4.09 -20.04
C ASP A 78 -4.17 5.22 -19.11
N THR A 79 -4.17 4.92 -17.82
CA THR A 79 -3.83 5.85 -16.75
C THR A 79 -2.89 5.19 -15.75
N VAL A 80 -2.08 6.00 -15.06
CA VAL A 80 -1.16 5.48 -14.03
C VAL A 80 -1.95 4.82 -12.90
N PHE A 81 -3.11 5.37 -12.52
CA PHE A 81 -3.98 4.77 -11.51
C PHE A 81 -4.45 3.38 -11.90
N TYR A 82 -4.96 3.20 -13.13
CA TYR A 82 -5.44 1.89 -13.56
C TYR A 82 -4.30 0.87 -13.66
N GLN A 83 -3.15 1.28 -14.20
CA GLN A 83 -2.03 0.36 -14.43
C GLN A 83 -1.25 0.00 -13.16
N ARG A 84 -1.20 0.88 -12.17
CA ARG A 84 -0.39 0.68 -10.96
C ARG A 84 -1.22 0.36 -9.71
N SER A 85 -2.45 0.85 -9.61
CA SER A 85 -3.25 0.72 -8.38
C SER A 85 -4.32 -0.37 -8.44
N VAL A 86 -4.95 -0.60 -9.59
CA VAL A 86 -6.02 -1.61 -9.74
C VAL A 86 -5.50 -3.05 -9.62
N PRO A 87 -4.34 -3.43 -10.23
CA PRO A 87 -3.79 -4.78 -10.06
C PRO A 87 -3.53 -5.15 -8.60
N LEU A 88 -3.15 -4.17 -7.76
CA LEU A 88 -2.93 -4.38 -6.32
C LEU A 88 -4.19 -4.86 -5.60
N LEU A 89 -5.37 -4.42 -6.02
CA LEU A 89 -6.65 -4.89 -5.49
C LEU A 89 -6.98 -6.31 -5.95
N ALA A 90 -6.47 -6.72 -7.12
CA ALA A 90 -6.56 -8.08 -7.65
C ALA A 90 -5.44 -9.01 -7.13
N MET A 91 -4.66 -8.57 -6.13
CA MET A 91 -3.49 -9.29 -5.58
C MET A 91 -2.37 -9.53 -6.60
N ASP A 92 -2.36 -8.78 -7.70
CA ASP A 92 -1.26 -8.75 -8.66
C ASP A 92 -0.36 -7.55 -8.35
N PHE A 93 0.75 -7.84 -7.67
CA PHE A 93 1.70 -6.82 -7.24
C PHE A 93 2.76 -6.50 -8.31
N GLY A 94 2.92 -7.36 -9.31
CA GLY A 94 3.94 -7.21 -10.35
C GLY A 94 5.39 -7.13 -9.82
N ALA A 95 6.25 -6.55 -10.65
CA ALA A 95 7.65 -6.29 -10.32
C ALA A 95 7.84 -4.84 -9.85
N SER A 96 8.77 -4.66 -8.91
CA SER A 96 9.25 -3.36 -8.48
C SER A 96 10.03 -2.64 -9.59
N ASP A 97 10.19 -1.32 -9.47
CA ASP A 97 10.98 -0.51 -10.43
C ASP A 97 12.47 -0.90 -10.50
N GLY A 98 12.93 -1.73 -9.55
CA GLY A 98 14.25 -2.35 -9.52
C GLY A 98 14.28 -3.81 -10.02
N GLY A 99 13.20 -4.29 -10.63
CA GLY A 99 13.11 -5.60 -11.29
C GLY A 99 12.84 -6.80 -10.37
N ARG A 100 12.60 -6.59 -9.08
CA ARG A 100 12.30 -7.67 -8.13
C ARG A 100 10.80 -7.94 -8.07
N ASP A 101 10.42 -9.21 -8.04
CA ASP A 101 9.03 -9.67 -7.88
C ASP A 101 8.51 -9.33 -6.47
N ILE A 102 7.51 -8.46 -6.39
CA ILE A 102 6.96 -7.97 -5.12
C ILE A 102 6.20 -9.09 -4.40
N GLY A 103 5.43 -9.89 -5.13
CA GLY A 103 4.65 -11.00 -4.55
C GLY A 103 5.55 -12.03 -3.88
N ARG A 104 6.66 -12.38 -4.54
CA ARG A 104 7.66 -13.30 -3.99
C ARG A 104 8.34 -12.73 -2.74
N GLU A 105 8.66 -11.44 -2.75
CA GLU A 105 9.23 -10.77 -1.58
C GLU A 105 8.26 -10.75 -0.39
N ILE A 106 6.97 -10.46 -0.63
CA ILE A 106 5.95 -10.49 0.41
C ILE A 106 5.87 -11.90 1.02
N GLN A 107 5.77 -12.93 0.18
CA GLN A 107 5.63 -14.31 0.66
C GLN A 107 6.84 -14.76 1.48
N THR A 108 8.06 -14.44 1.02
CA THR A 108 9.29 -14.83 1.72
C THR A 108 9.48 -14.08 3.05
N ARG A 109 9.03 -12.83 3.15
CA ARG A 109 9.18 -11.98 4.35
C ARG A 109 8.03 -12.09 5.35
N MET A 110 6.87 -12.60 4.92
CA MET A 110 5.69 -12.75 5.77
C MET A 110 5.93 -13.74 6.91
N GLY A 111 6.58 -14.88 6.64
CA GLY A 111 6.88 -15.91 7.63
C GLY A 111 7.73 -15.38 8.80
N PRO A 112 8.92 -14.80 8.55
CA PRO A 112 9.74 -14.20 9.60
C PRO A 112 9.01 -13.11 10.40
N SER A 113 8.23 -12.25 9.73
CA SER A 113 7.43 -11.21 10.40
C SER A 113 6.40 -11.81 11.36
N LEU A 114 5.70 -12.87 10.93
CA LEU A 114 4.73 -13.57 11.78
C LEU A 114 5.39 -14.32 12.94
N ALA A 115 6.56 -14.91 12.71
CA ALA A 115 7.32 -15.61 13.74
C ALA A 115 7.74 -14.69 14.89
N LEU A 116 7.92 -13.39 14.63
CA LEU A 116 8.16 -12.38 15.66
C LEU A 116 6.87 -11.80 16.22
N ALA A 117 5.92 -11.44 15.35
CA ALA A 117 4.69 -10.76 15.76
C ALA A 117 3.79 -11.64 16.65
N VAL A 118 3.66 -12.93 16.34
CA VAL A 118 2.75 -13.82 17.08
C VAL A 118 3.20 -14.02 18.53
N PRO A 119 4.46 -14.39 18.83
CA PRO A 119 4.91 -14.50 20.22
C PRO A 119 4.82 -13.18 20.98
N THR A 120 5.22 -12.05 20.37
CA THR A 120 5.12 -10.74 21.00
C THR A 120 3.67 -10.37 21.31
N PHE A 121 2.74 -10.66 20.40
CA PHE A 121 1.31 -10.44 20.63
C PHE A 121 0.79 -11.29 21.80
N ILE A 122 1.15 -12.57 21.87
CA ILE A 122 0.71 -13.47 22.96
C ILE A 122 1.25 -12.99 24.32
N LEU A 123 2.54 -12.65 24.39
CA LEU A 123 3.16 -12.14 25.61
C LEU A 123 2.57 -10.79 26.02
N GLY A 124 2.38 -9.88 25.07
CA GLY A 124 1.76 -8.58 25.32
C GLY A 124 0.32 -8.72 25.81
N LEU A 125 -0.45 -9.65 25.22
CA LEU A 125 -1.80 -9.97 25.65
C LEU A 125 -1.81 -10.54 27.07
N PHE A 126 -0.93 -11.49 27.36
CA PHE A 126 -0.79 -12.08 28.69
C PHE A 126 -0.48 -11.03 29.75
N VAL A 127 0.53 -10.19 29.53
CA VAL A 127 0.90 -9.09 30.43
C VAL A 127 -0.28 -8.13 30.61
N SER A 128 -0.94 -7.73 29.53
CA SER A 128 -2.09 -6.80 29.58
C SER A 128 -3.25 -7.37 30.40
N ILE A 129 -3.54 -8.68 30.26
CA ILE A 129 -4.57 -9.36 31.04
C ILE A 129 -4.19 -9.42 32.51
N VAL A 130 -2.98 -9.89 32.84
CA VAL A 130 -2.50 -9.99 34.24
C VAL A 130 -2.52 -8.62 34.91
N PHE A 131 -2.05 -7.58 34.22
CA PHE A 131 -2.04 -6.21 34.72
C PHE A 131 -3.46 -5.69 34.96
N SER A 132 -4.37 -5.91 34.01
CA SER A 132 -5.78 -5.50 34.15
C SER A 132 -6.46 -6.22 35.32
N LEU A 133 -6.24 -7.53 35.47
CA LEU A 133 -6.79 -8.30 36.59
C LEU A 133 -6.25 -7.83 37.94
N THR A 134 -4.96 -7.49 38.00
CA THR A 134 -4.33 -6.91 39.19
C THR A 134 -4.97 -5.58 39.56
N LEU A 135 -5.17 -4.67 38.60
CA LEU A 135 -5.85 -3.40 38.83
C LEU A 135 -7.29 -3.59 39.32
N VAL A 136 -8.04 -4.52 38.70
CA VAL A 136 -9.42 -4.83 39.11
C VAL A 136 -9.46 -5.40 40.52
N TYR A 137 -8.51 -6.27 40.87
CA TYR A 137 -8.39 -6.83 42.22
C TYR A 137 -8.25 -5.72 43.28
N PHE A 138 -7.41 -4.70 43.01
CA PHE A 138 -7.22 -3.60 43.94
C PHE A 138 -8.32 -2.52 43.90
N ARG A 139 -9.10 -2.43 42.83
CA ARG A 139 -10.09 -1.36 42.59
C ARG A 139 -11.17 -1.22 43.69
N ALA A 140 -11.52 -2.30 44.40
CA ALA A 140 -12.56 -2.30 45.42
C ALA A 140 -12.01 -2.41 46.87
N THR A 141 -10.69 -2.35 47.03
CA THR A 141 -10.04 -2.41 48.35
C THR A 141 -9.95 -1.01 48.95
N ARG A 142 -10.14 -0.87 50.27
CA ARG A 142 -10.02 0.41 51.02
C ARG A 142 -8.56 0.84 51.29
N LEU A 143 -7.61 0.43 50.44
CA LEU A 143 -6.23 0.95 50.46
C LEU A 143 -6.14 2.13 49.51
#